data_AF-K7F102-F1
#
_entry.id   AF-K7F102-F1
#
_cell.length_a   1.000
_cell.length_b   1.000
_cell.length_c   1.000
_cell.angle_alpha   90.00
_cell.angle_beta   90.00
_cell.angle_gamma   90.00
#
_symmetry.space_group_name_H-M   'P 1'
#
loop_
_entity.id
_entity.type
_entity.pdbx_description
1 polymer ?
#
loop_
_entity_poly.entity_id
_entity_poly.type
_entity_poly.pdbx_seq_one_letter_code
_entity_poly.pdbx_strand_id
1 'polypeptide(L)'
;MEGYGLLRKDRQGKKGGGVALYIKNVHTWTEVEMNVGDSCVESLWVKLKGVKNEGDIMLGVYYRPPSQVEEVDEAFFKQLTKLSKAQDLVVMGDFNYPDICWETNTARHRLSNKFLDCIGDNFLFQKVEKATRGEAVLDLVLTNREELVENLKVEDSIGDSDHEIIEFMILRKGRRETSTIEVMDFRKADFDKLRELVGKVPWEARLKGKTTEESWKYFKGTLLRAQKQTIPLCRKDRKYGKRPAWLNKEILHDLKIKKESYKKWKLGQLTKDEYRQATRECRGKIRKAKAQNEIKLATGIKGNKKTFY
;
A
#
# COMPACT_ATOMS: atom_id res chain seq x y z
N MET A 1 22.88 -19.09 -13.22
CA MET A 1 21.84 -20.10 -12.99
C MET A 1 20.96 -20.13 -14.21
N GLU A 2 20.73 -21.29 -14.81
CA GLU A 2 19.90 -21.38 -16.01
C GLU A 2 18.45 -20.94 -15.73
N GLY A 3 17.85 -20.15 -16.62
CA GLY A 3 16.50 -19.63 -16.45
C GLY A 3 16.36 -18.37 -15.59
N TYR A 4 17.46 -17.74 -15.16
CA TYR A 4 17.46 -16.50 -14.37
C TYR A 4 18.32 -15.42 -15.01
N GLY A 5 17.80 -14.19 -14.99
CA GLY A 5 18.59 -12.97 -15.17
C GLY A 5 19.31 -12.62 -13.88
N LEU A 6 20.57 -12.21 -14.00
CA LEU A 6 21.42 -11.79 -12.89
C LEU A 6 21.71 -10.30 -13.02
N LEU A 7 21.40 -9.55 -11.97
CA LEU A 7 21.91 -8.21 -11.76
C LEU A 7 22.83 -8.21 -10.54
N ARG A 8 24.03 -7.65 -10.65
CA ARG A 8 25.00 -7.60 -9.55
C ARG A 8 25.72 -6.27 -9.49
N LYS A 9 26.06 -5.83 -8.28
CA LYS A 9 26.90 -4.68 -8.01
C LYS A 9 28.00 -5.10 -7.05
N ASP A 10 29.20 -5.27 -7.59
CA ASP A 10 30.37 -5.72 -6.84
C ASP A 10 31.13 -4.53 -6.24
N ARG A 11 31.77 -4.75 -5.08
CA ARG A 11 32.69 -3.76 -4.51
C ARG A 11 33.96 -3.67 -5.35
N GLN A 12 34.34 -2.45 -5.74
CA GLN A 12 35.62 -2.23 -6.39
C GLN A 12 36.77 -2.36 -5.39
N GLY A 13 37.85 -3.03 -5.79
CA GLY A 13 39.10 -3.12 -5.02
C GLY A 13 39.06 -4.01 -3.76
N LYS A 14 38.01 -4.81 -3.56
CA LYS A 14 37.93 -5.78 -2.43
C LYS A 14 37.67 -7.19 -2.93
N LYS A 15 38.19 -8.18 -2.21
CA LYS A 15 37.85 -9.60 -2.42
C LYS A 15 36.53 -9.89 -1.69
N GLY A 16 35.42 -9.83 -2.42
CA GLY A 16 34.08 -10.13 -1.90
C GLY A 16 33.25 -8.91 -1.47
N GLY A 17 31.96 -9.14 -1.29
CA GLY A 17 30.96 -8.12 -0.98
C GLY A 17 30.25 -7.56 -2.21
N GLY A 18 29.26 -6.71 -1.95
CA GLY A 18 28.31 -6.24 -2.96
C GLY A 18 26.96 -6.94 -2.85
N VAL A 19 26.07 -6.63 -3.79
CA VAL A 19 24.70 -7.15 -3.82
C VAL A 19 24.43 -7.81 -5.16
N ALA A 20 23.60 -8.86 -5.14
CA ALA A 20 23.14 -9.54 -6.33
C ALA A 20 21.63 -9.81 -6.23
N LEU A 21 20.97 -9.78 -7.38
CA LEU A 21 19.56 -10.08 -7.54
C LEU A 21 19.39 -11.05 -8.71
N TYR A 22 18.79 -12.21 -8.42
CA TYR A 22 18.42 -13.20 -9.42
C TYR A 22 16.91 -13.12 -9.68
N ILE A 23 16.53 -12.97 -10.95
CA ILE A 23 15.13 -12.84 -11.37
C ILE A 23 14.83 -13.89 -12.42
N LYS A 24 13.83 -14.74 -12.19
CA LYS A 24 13.44 -15.78 -13.15
C LYS A 24 12.99 -15.15 -14.47
N ASN A 25 13.44 -15.69 -15.60
CA ASN A 25 13.24 -15.13 -16.95
C ASN A 25 11.78 -15.02 -17.39
N VAL A 26 10.85 -15.67 -16.66
CA VAL A 26 9.41 -15.53 -16.86
C VAL A 26 8.89 -14.13 -16.54
N HIS A 27 9.65 -13.33 -15.78
CA HIS A 27 9.30 -11.97 -15.41
C HIS A 27 10.03 -10.95 -16.29
N THR A 28 9.29 -9.98 -16.84
CA THR A 28 9.88 -8.83 -17.51
C THR A 28 10.30 -7.78 -16.49
N TRP A 29 11.53 -7.29 -16.60
CA TRP A 29 12.07 -6.29 -15.69
C TRP A 29 13.03 -5.33 -16.40
N THR A 30 13.20 -4.15 -15.81
CA THR A 30 14.19 -3.16 -16.26
C THR A 30 14.98 -2.67 -15.07
N GLU A 31 16.30 -2.63 -15.19
CA GLU A 31 17.16 -1.97 -14.20
C GLU A 31 16.82 -0.48 -14.08
N VAL A 32 16.92 0.05 -12.87
CA VAL A 32 16.69 1.46 -12.58
C VAL A 32 17.98 2.04 -12.03
N GLU A 33 18.71 2.73 -12.91
CA GLU A 33 19.94 3.42 -12.53
C GLU A 33 19.63 4.60 -11.60
N MET A 34 20.44 4.70 -10.55
CA MET A 34 20.46 5.85 -9.64
C MET A 34 21.55 6.83 -10.10
N ASN A 35 21.38 8.12 -9.78
CA ASN A 35 22.24 9.18 -10.33
C ASN A 35 23.72 8.96 -9.96
N VAL A 36 24.64 9.55 -10.73
CA VAL A 36 26.11 9.33 -10.64
C VAL A 36 26.72 9.56 -9.24
N GLY A 37 26.05 10.29 -8.33
CA GLY A 37 26.46 10.46 -6.92
C GLY A 37 26.03 9.34 -5.95
N ASP A 38 25.21 8.38 -6.41
CA ASP A 38 24.71 7.23 -5.64
C ASP A 38 25.60 5.98 -5.79
N SER A 39 26.74 6.09 -6.50
CA SER A 39 27.60 4.96 -6.85
C SER A 39 28.16 4.19 -5.64
N CYS A 40 28.32 4.86 -4.50
CA CYS A 40 28.79 4.29 -3.24
C CYS A 40 27.74 3.46 -2.48
N VAL A 41 26.45 3.60 -2.79
CA VAL A 41 25.39 2.84 -2.12
C VAL A 41 25.36 1.42 -2.68
N GLU A 42 25.50 0.42 -1.82
CA GLU A 42 25.41 -0.99 -2.22
C GLU A 42 23.94 -1.42 -2.35
N SER A 43 23.26 -0.81 -3.34
CA SER A 43 21.88 -1.11 -3.71
C SER A 43 21.76 -1.45 -5.19
N LEU A 44 20.76 -2.28 -5.49
CA LEU A 44 20.27 -2.53 -6.85
C LEU A 44 18.76 -2.31 -6.87
N TRP A 45 18.27 -1.74 -7.96
CA TRP A 45 16.86 -1.44 -8.14
C TRP A 45 16.39 -1.94 -9.49
N VAL A 46 15.29 -2.68 -9.49
CA VAL A 46 14.65 -3.17 -10.70
C VAL A 46 13.17 -2.83 -10.67
N LYS A 47 12.65 -2.44 -11.83
CA LYS A 47 11.22 -2.30 -12.05
C LYS A 47 10.72 -3.60 -12.67
N LEU A 48 10.02 -4.41 -11.87
CA LEU A 48 9.32 -5.58 -12.35
C LEU A 48 8.02 -5.13 -13.04
N LYS A 49 7.87 -5.44 -14.33
CA LYS A 49 6.69 -5.06 -15.11
C LYS A 49 5.46 -5.83 -14.67
N GLY A 50 4.34 -5.13 -14.51
CA GLY A 50 3.05 -5.75 -14.29
C GLY A 50 2.57 -6.51 -15.53
N VAL A 51 1.74 -7.54 -15.32
CA VAL A 51 1.06 -8.24 -16.42
C VAL A 51 -0.40 -7.82 -16.45
N LYS A 52 -0.93 -7.47 -17.63
CA LYS A 52 -2.33 -7.03 -17.82
C LYS A 52 -2.69 -5.83 -16.93
N ASN A 53 -3.54 -6.05 -15.92
CA ASN A 53 -4.06 -5.02 -15.02
C ASN A 53 -3.17 -4.79 -13.79
N GLU A 54 -2.09 -5.54 -13.63
CA GLU A 54 -1.14 -5.35 -12.52
C GLU A 54 -0.27 -4.11 -12.73
N GLY A 55 -0.04 -3.35 -11.67
CA GLY A 55 0.93 -2.26 -11.69
C GLY A 55 2.37 -2.76 -11.70
N ASP A 56 3.28 -1.92 -12.19
CA ASP A 56 4.72 -2.14 -12.03
C ASP A 56 5.09 -2.10 -10.53
N ILE A 57 6.00 -2.98 -10.11
CA ILE A 57 6.53 -3.01 -8.73
C ILE A 57 8.02 -2.66 -8.80
N MET A 58 8.45 -1.79 -7.89
CA MET A 58 9.86 -1.52 -7.66
C MET A 58 10.39 -2.55 -6.66
N LEU A 59 11.40 -3.31 -7.07
CA LEU A 59 12.10 -4.24 -6.22
C LEU A 59 13.52 -3.71 -5.99
N GLY A 60 13.94 -3.70 -4.74
CA GLY A 60 15.30 -3.31 -4.36
C GLY A 60 15.99 -4.37 -3.52
N VAL A 61 17.29 -4.51 -3.72
CA VAL A 61 18.17 -5.14 -2.74
C VAL A 61 19.17 -4.10 -2.23
N TYR A 62 19.40 -4.10 -0.92
CA TYR A 62 20.31 -3.18 -0.27
C TYR A 62 21.18 -3.92 0.75
N TYR A 63 22.47 -3.60 0.76
CA TYR A 63 23.39 -4.00 1.80
C TYR A 63 23.98 -2.75 2.45
N ARG A 64 23.86 -2.65 3.78
CA ARG A 64 24.55 -1.63 4.57
C ARG A 64 25.75 -2.27 5.27
N PRO A 65 27.00 -1.92 4.93
CA PRO A 65 28.15 -2.32 5.75
C PRO A 65 28.04 -1.76 7.18
N PRO A 66 28.46 -2.49 8.23
CA PRO A 66 28.49 -1.96 9.59
C PRO A 66 29.30 -0.67 9.74
N SER A 67 30.34 -0.51 8.91
CA SER A 67 31.21 0.67 8.85
C SER A 67 30.72 1.77 7.90
N GLN A 68 29.48 1.71 7.42
CA GLN A 68 28.95 2.69 6.47
C GLN A 68 28.86 4.07 7.11
N VAL A 69 29.34 5.08 6.37
CA VAL A 69 29.30 6.48 6.78
C VAL A 69 27.94 7.12 6.48
N GLU A 70 27.62 8.17 7.22
CA GLU A 70 26.30 8.81 7.20
C GLU A 70 25.90 9.35 5.84
N GLU A 71 26.85 9.82 5.04
CA GLU A 71 26.59 10.37 3.70
C GLU A 71 26.01 9.31 2.76
N VAL A 72 26.45 8.06 2.89
CA VAL A 72 25.95 6.92 2.11
C VAL A 72 24.57 6.48 2.60
N ASP A 73 24.33 6.52 3.92
CA ASP A 73 23.00 6.32 4.49
C ASP A 73 22.01 7.37 3.94
N GLU A 74 22.41 8.64 3.92
CA GLU A 74 21.56 9.72 3.39
C GLU A 74 21.31 9.61 1.89
N ALA A 75 22.28 9.12 1.11
CA ALA A 75 22.10 8.80 -0.30
C ALA A 75 21.04 7.69 -0.48
N PHE A 76 21.14 6.60 0.29
CA PHE A 76 20.14 5.55 0.28
C PHE A 76 18.74 6.07 0.70
N PHE A 77 18.65 6.92 1.73
CA PHE A 77 17.37 7.52 2.15
C PHE A 77 16.72 8.36 1.04
N LYS A 78 17.51 9.05 0.23
CA LYS A 78 17.02 9.79 -0.94
C LYS A 78 16.47 8.83 -2.00
N GLN A 79 17.18 7.74 -2.31
CA GLN A 79 16.70 6.70 -3.24
C GLN A 79 15.37 6.12 -2.75
N LEU A 80 15.32 5.71 -1.48
CA LEU A 80 14.15 5.11 -0.85
C LEU A 80 12.95 6.05 -0.89
N THR A 81 13.15 7.34 -0.58
CA THR A 81 12.11 8.38 -0.61
C THR A 81 11.59 8.64 -2.03
N LYS A 82 12.48 8.66 -3.03
CA LYS A 82 12.10 8.86 -4.44
C LYS A 82 11.24 7.70 -4.93
N LEU A 83 11.67 6.47 -4.65
CA LEU A 83 11.03 5.27 -5.15
C LEU A 83 9.70 4.96 -4.44
N SER A 84 9.65 5.11 -3.12
CA SER A 84 8.44 4.83 -2.32
C SER A 84 7.25 5.71 -2.69
N LYS A 85 7.51 6.92 -3.20
CA LYS A 85 6.46 7.86 -3.64
C LYS A 85 6.02 7.63 -5.08
N ALA A 86 6.84 6.99 -5.89
CA ALA A 86 6.57 6.83 -7.32
C ALA A 86 5.64 5.64 -7.61
N GLN A 87 5.81 4.54 -6.89
CA GLN A 87 5.10 3.29 -7.16
C GLN A 87 5.16 2.34 -5.97
N ASP A 88 4.49 1.19 -6.11
CA ASP A 88 4.57 0.08 -5.18
C ASP A 88 6.02 -0.39 -5.04
N LEU A 89 6.48 -0.51 -3.80
CA LEU A 89 7.88 -0.74 -3.46
C LEU A 89 8.02 -1.91 -2.52
N VAL A 90 8.95 -2.81 -2.83
CA VAL A 90 9.52 -3.78 -1.90
C VAL A 90 11.04 -3.63 -1.95
N VAL A 91 11.68 -3.41 -0.80
CA VAL A 91 13.14 -3.43 -0.68
C VAL A 91 13.54 -4.41 0.41
N MET A 92 14.58 -5.19 0.15
CA MET A 92 15.07 -6.21 1.05
C MET A 92 16.59 -6.21 1.16
N GLY A 93 17.12 -6.91 2.16
CA GLY A 93 18.55 -7.16 2.33
C GLY A 93 19.02 -6.89 3.75
N ASP A 94 20.33 -6.83 3.93
CA ASP A 94 20.97 -6.65 5.24
C ASP A 94 21.19 -5.16 5.52
N PHE A 95 20.44 -4.62 6.48
CA PHE A 95 20.50 -3.22 6.86
C PHE A 95 21.47 -2.95 8.01
N ASN A 96 22.02 -3.98 8.68
CA ASN A 96 23.01 -3.85 9.77
C ASN A 96 22.74 -2.68 10.76
N TYR A 97 21.53 -2.62 11.32
CA TYR A 97 21.18 -1.72 12.43
C TYR A 97 20.86 -2.53 13.71
N PRO A 98 21.88 -3.08 14.39
CA PRO A 98 21.69 -4.04 15.48
C PRO A 98 21.06 -3.43 16.75
N ASP A 99 21.12 -2.10 16.90
CA ASP A 99 20.65 -1.40 18.09
C ASP A 99 19.18 -0.93 17.99
N ILE A 100 18.48 -1.28 16.91
CA ILE A 100 17.06 -1.00 16.74
C ILE A 100 16.25 -1.98 17.57
N CYS A 101 15.43 -1.44 18.47
CA CYS A 101 14.35 -2.18 19.11
C CYS A 101 13.08 -2.00 18.29
N TRP A 102 12.70 -3.04 17.54
CA TRP A 102 11.52 -3.00 16.65
C TRP A 102 10.19 -2.92 17.41
N GLU A 103 10.09 -3.50 18.60
CA GLU A 103 8.90 -3.43 19.46
C GLU A 103 8.56 -2.00 19.89
N THR A 104 9.59 -1.23 20.27
CA THR A 104 9.43 0.16 20.69
C THR A 104 9.61 1.16 19.55
N ASN A 105 10.11 0.68 18.39
CA ASN A 105 10.53 1.48 17.25
C ASN A 105 11.48 2.61 17.67
N THR A 106 12.50 2.27 18.45
CA THR A 106 13.56 3.19 18.90
C THR A 106 14.94 2.57 18.71
N ALA A 107 15.98 3.41 18.70
CA ALA A 107 17.36 2.96 18.62
C ALA A 107 18.25 3.76 19.55
N ARG A 108 19.42 3.23 19.92
CA ARG A 108 20.39 3.93 20.78
C ARG A 108 21.21 4.93 19.99
N HIS A 109 21.64 4.54 18.79
CA HIS A 109 22.47 5.34 17.92
C HIS A 109 21.66 6.34 17.10
N ARG A 110 22.26 7.50 16.83
CA ARG A 110 21.66 8.58 16.05
C ARG A 110 21.35 8.16 14.62
N LEU A 111 22.22 7.37 13.99
CA LEU A 111 22.05 6.90 12.60
C LEU A 111 20.86 5.93 12.48
N SER A 112 20.76 4.97 13.38
CA SER A 112 19.62 4.04 13.46
C SER A 112 18.30 4.79 13.69
N ASN A 113 18.29 5.84 14.53
CA ASN A 113 17.12 6.72 14.66
C ASN A 113 16.81 7.50 13.37
N LYS A 114 17.82 7.98 12.62
CA LYS A 114 17.59 8.62 11.32
C LYS A 114 16.95 7.64 10.32
N PHE A 115 17.37 6.38 10.33
CA PHE A 115 16.76 5.34 9.50
C PHE A 115 15.29 5.10 9.89
N LEU A 116 14.98 4.99 11.19
CA LEU A 116 13.61 4.87 11.68
C LEU A 116 12.75 6.11 11.31
N ASP A 117 13.31 7.32 11.40
CA ASP A 117 12.66 8.54 10.93
C ASP A 117 12.38 8.46 9.42
N CYS A 118 13.32 7.97 8.62
CA CYS A 118 13.16 7.78 7.17
C CYS A 118 12.06 6.78 6.81
N ILE A 119 12.01 5.62 7.48
CA ILE A 119 10.93 4.63 7.33
C ILE A 119 9.58 5.29 7.66
N GLY A 120 9.50 5.98 8.81
CA GLY A 120 8.29 6.61 9.28
C GLY A 120 7.78 7.74 8.39
N ASP A 121 8.68 8.55 7.84
CA ASP A 121 8.35 9.67 6.94
C ASP A 121 7.88 9.19 5.56
N ASN A 122 8.32 7.99 5.14
CA ASN A 122 7.93 7.36 3.89
C ASN A 122 6.80 6.33 4.03
N PHE A 123 6.22 6.18 5.22
CA PHE A 123 5.14 5.22 5.52
C PHE A 123 5.50 3.79 5.13
N LEU A 124 6.75 3.41 5.35
CA LEU A 124 7.22 2.05 5.07
C LEU A 124 6.90 1.13 6.25
N PHE A 125 6.50 -0.09 5.92
CA PHE A 125 6.27 -1.18 6.86
C PHE A 125 7.46 -2.12 6.81
N GLN A 126 8.06 -2.38 7.97
CA GLN A 126 8.99 -3.48 8.16
C GLN A 126 8.16 -4.76 8.41
N LYS A 127 8.53 -5.87 7.76
CA LYS A 127 7.76 -7.12 7.78
C LYS A 127 8.43 -8.28 8.52
N VAL A 128 9.65 -8.12 9.01
CA VAL A 128 10.47 -9.21 9.58
C VAL A 128 10.34 -9.20 11.11
N GLU A 129 9.70 -10.20 11.68
CA GLU A 129 9.44 -10.24 13.13
C GLU A 129 10.44 -11.09 13.93
N LYS A 130 11.20 -11.95 13.24
CA LYS A 130 12.15 -12.88 13.86
C LYS A 130 13.59 -12.43 13.59
N ALA A 131 14.49 -12.79 14.51
CA ALA A 131 15.93 -12.59 14.32
C ALA A 131 16.41 -13.33 13.07
N THR A 132 17.32 -12.69 12.35
CA THR A 132 17.88 -13.16 11.08
C THR A 132 19.38 -13.38 11.14
N ARG A 133 20.01 -12.99 12.26
CA ARG A 133 21.39 -13.29 12.59
C ARG A 133 21.55 -13.30 14.11
N GLY A 134 21.77 -14.48 14.70
CA GLY A 134 21.76 -14.64 16.15
C GLY A 134 20.44 -14.16 16.76
N GLU A 135 20.49 -13.21 17.70
CA GLU A 135 19.29 -12.62 18.32
C GLU A 135 18.82 -11.31 17.65
N ALA A 136 19.51 -10.85 16.60
CA ALA A 136 19.25 -9.55 15.97
C ALA A 136 18.43 -9.68 14.67
N VAL A 137 17.56 -8.70 14.44
CA VAL A 137 16.83 -8.52 13.17
C VAL A 137 17.59 -7.52 12.32
N LEU A 138 18.49 -8.02 11.46
CA LEU A 138 19.36 -7.20 10.61
C LEU A 138 18.90 -7.17 9.15
N ASP A 139 18.47 -8.33 8.66
CA ASP A 139 17.84 -8.49 7.37
C ASP A 139 16.38 -8.03 7.43
N LEU A 140 16.05 -7.04 6.60
CA LEU A 140 14.73 -6.41 6.61
C LEU A 140 14.03 -6.59 5.27
N VAL A 141 12.70 -6.61 5.32
CA VAL A 141 11.83 -6.43 4.17
C VAL A 141 10.96 -5.21 4.44
N LEU A 142 11.14 -4.16 3.65
CA LEU A 142 10.38 -2.92 3.73
C LEU A 142 9.43 -2.78 2.54
N THR A 143 8.20 -2.33 2.80
CA THR A 143 7.20 -2.07 1.76
C THR A 143 6.39 -0.82 2.05
N ASN A 144 5.98 -0.07 1.01
CA ASN A 144 5.07 1.08 1.18
C ASN A 144 3.58 0.69 1.20
N ARG A 145 3.27 -0.58 0.94
CA ARG A 145 1.93 -1.16 1.13
C ARG A 145 2.05 -2.48 1.88
N GLU A 146 1.41 -2.55 3.04
CA GLU A 146 1.53 -3.68 3.93
C GLU A 146 1.05 -5.00 3.31
N GLU A 147 0.03 -4.93 2.45
CA GLU A 147 -0.58 -6.07 1.75
C GLU A 147 0.20 -6.56 0.53
N LEU A 148 1.33 -5.92 0.18
CA LEU A 148 2.20 -6.39 -0.90
C LEU A 148 3.04 -7.61 -0.50
N VAL A 149 3.29 -7.78 0.80
CA VAL A 149 4.17 -8.83 1.30
C VAL A 149 3.38 -9.73 2.24
N GLU A 150 3.24 -11.00 1.86
CA GLU A 150 2.54 -12.04 2.62
C GLU A 150 3.40 -13.29 2.82
N ASN A 151 2.99 -14.13 3.78
CA ASN A 151 3.65 -15.39 4.14
C ASN A 151 5.17 -15.26 4.36
N LEU A 152 5.59 -14.19 5.04
CA LEU A 152 6.98 -14.03 5.42
C LEU A 152 7.36 -15.05 6.49
N LYS A 153 8.41 -15.82 6.21
CA LYS A 153 9.00 -16.79 7.13
C LYS A 153 10.52 -16.65 7.12
N VAL A 154 11.09 -16.82 8.30
CA VAL A 154 12.53 -16.93 8.50
C VAL A 154 12.82 -18.42 8.64
N GLU A 155 13.63 -18.94 7.73
CA GLU A 155 14.04 -20.33 7.57
C GLU A 155 15.52 -20.48 7.95
N ASP A 156 15.96 -21.72 8.09
CA ASP A 156 17.34 -22.05 8.45
C ASP A 156 18.37 -21.46 7.47
N SER A 157 19.56 -21.22 7.99
CA SER A 157 20.73 -20.74 7.28
C SER A 157 21.12 -21.60 6.08
N ILE A 158 21.72 -20.96 5.07
CA ILE A 158 22.26 -21.68 3.91
C ILE A 158 23.73 -22.05 4.14
N GLY A 159 24.02 -23.34 4.28
CA GLY A 159 25.38 -23.84 4.52
C GLY A 159 25.95 -23.32 5.84
N ASP A 160 27.14 -22.73 5.80
CA ASP A 160 27.83 -22.17 6.97
C ASP A 160 27.54 -20.66 7.18
N SER A 161 26.45 -20.15 6.60
CA SER A 161 26.02 -18.76 6.76
C SER A 161 25.59 -18.51 8.21
N ASP A 162 26.00 -17.37 8.78
CA ASP A 162 25.49 -16.90 10.08
C ASP A 162 24.17 -16.12 9.96
N HIS A 163 23.70 -15.90 8.74
CA HIS A 163 22.38 -15.33 8.44
C HIS A 163 21.36 -16.40 8.05
N GLU A 164 20.14 -16.20 8.52
CA GLU A 164 18.94 -17.00 8.24
C GLU A 164 18.30 -16.60 6.90
N ILE A 165 17.62 -17.54 6.24
CA ILE A 165 16.93 -17.27 4.97
C ILE A 165 15.59 -16.58 5.24
N ILE A 166 15.25 -15.54 4.48
CA ILE A 166 13.89 -14.96 4.48
C ILE A 166 13.16 -15.37 3.20
N GLU A 167 12.03 -16.05 3.35
CA GLU A 167 11.11 -16.37 2.26
C GLU A 167 9.80 -15.61 2.44
N PHE A 168 9.28 -15.01 1.36
CA PHE A 168 8.00 -14.31 1.38
C PHE A 168 7.41 -14.25 -0.02
N MET A 169 6.12 -13.91 -0.10
CA MET A 169 5.41 -13.68 -1.36
C MET A 169 5.17 -12.19 -1.60
N ILE A 170 5.46 -11.74 -2.83
CA ILE A 170 5.07 -10.41 -3.30
C ILE A 170 3.75 -10.52 -4.04
N LEU A 171 2.67 -10.02 -3.43
CA LEU A 171 1.36 -10.02 -4.04
C LEU A 171 1.24 -8.96 -5.12
N ARG A 172 0.83 -9.40 -6.31
CA ARG A 172 0.46 -8.53 -7.41
C ARG A 172 -1.05 -8.46 -7.49
N LYS A 173 -1.65 -7.52 -6.77
CA LYS A 173 -3.06 -7.22 -7.00
C LYS A 173 -3.15 -6.48 -8.34
N GLY A 174 -3.95 -7.01 -9.27
CA GLY A 174 -4.42 -6.21 -10.39
C GLY A 174 -4.97 -4.90 -9.83
N ARG A 175 -4.66 -3.77 -10.46
CA ARG A 175 -5.46 -2.56 -10.25
C ARG A 175 -6.91 -3.01 -10.42
N ARG A 176 -7.71 -2.85 -9.37
CA ARG A 176 -9.16 -2.96 -9.52
C ARG A 176 -9.49 -2.02 -10.66
N GLU A 177 -9.98 -2.59 -11.76
CA GLU A 177 -10.77 -1.81 -12.69
C GLU A 177 -11.71 -1.00 -11.81
N THR A 178 -11.65 0.32 -11.94
CA THR A 178 -12.72 1.14 -11.41
C THR A 178 -13.94 0.71 -12.21
N SER A 179 -14.63 -0.33 -11.76
CA SER A 179 -15.94 -0.68 -12.25
C SER A 179 -16.79 0.52 -11.89
N THR A 180 -16.87 1.46 -12.82
CA THR A 180 -17.84 2.53 -12.77
C THR A 180 -19.16 1.82 -12.96
N ILE A 181 -19.77 1.42 -11.85
CA ILE A 181 -21.10 0.86 -11.90
C ILE A 181 -21.99 2.04 -12.29
N GLU A 182 -22.45 2.03 -13.53
CA GLU A 182 -23.50 2.93 -13.99
C GLU A 182 -24.83 2.43 -13.42
N VAL A 183 -25.48 3.28 -12.66
CA VAL A 183 -26.81 3.02 -12.08
C VAL A 183 -27.77 4.08 -12.56
N MET A 184 -29.03 3.73 -12.74
CA MET A 184 -30.09 4.69 -13.07
C MET A 184 -30.25 5.70 -11.93
N ASP A 185 -30.15 7.00 -12.26
CA ASP A 185 -30.35 8.08 -11.29
C ASP A 185 -31.83 8.45 -11.22
N PHE A 186 -32.58 7.72 -10.40
CA PHE A 186 -34.01 7.97 -10.20
C PHE A 186 -34.34 9.37 -9.68
N ARG A 187 -33.37 10.13 -9.15
CA ARG A 187 -33.57 11.53 -8.74
C ARG A 187 -33.70 12.49 -9.94
N LYS A 188 -33.18 12.08 -11.09
CA LYS A 188 -33.25 12.84 -12.36
C LYS A 188 -34.14 12.16 -13.39
N ALA A 189 -34.97 11.20 -12.96
CA ALA A 189 -35.88 10.51 -13.85
C ALA A 189 -37.00 11.43 -14.32
N ASP A 190 -37.30 11.39 -15.62
CA ASP A 190 -38.52 11.95 -16.18
C ASP A 190 -39.65 10.92 -16.02
N PHE A 191 -40.39 11.04 -14.91
CA PHE A 191 -41.48 10.13 -14.59
C PHE A 191 -42.73 10.34 -15.47
N ASP A 192 -42.94 11.55 -15.99
CA ASP A 192 -44.07 11.86 -16.87
C ASP A 192 -43.86 11.19 -18.22
N LYS A 193 -42.66 11.29 -18.79
CA LYS A 193 -42.30 10.59 -20.02
C LYS A 193 -42.31 9.08 -19.84
N LEU A 194 -41.87 8.58 -18.68
CA LEU A 194 -41.92 7.15 -18.38
C LEU A 194 -43.37 6.64 -18.39
N ARG A 195 -44.28 7.39 -17.75
CA ARG A 195 -45.70 7.06 -17.69
C ARG A 195 -46.34 7.10 -19.08
N GLU A 196 -46.00 8.09 -19.90
CA GLU A 196 -46.46 8.19 -21.28
C GLU A 196 -46.03 6.97 -22.11
N LEU A 197 -44.74 6.60 -22.06
CA LEU A 197 -44.19 5.47 -22.82
C LEU A 197 -44.80 4.13 -22.42
N VAL A 198 -45.02 3.91 -21.11
CA VAL A 198 -45.64 2.69 -20.59
C VAL A 198 -47.15 2.68 -20.87
N GLY A 199 -47.81 3.84 -20.79
CA GLY A 199 -49.24 3.98 -21.04
C GLY A 199 -49.64 3.80 -22.52
N LYS A 200 -48.74 4.10 -23.47
CA LYS A 200 -48.97 3.91 -24.91
C LYS A 200 -48.90 2.45 -25.37
N VAL A 201 -48.50 1.52 -24.50
CA VAL A 201 -48.38 0.11 -24.85
C VAL A 201 -49.77 -0.53 -24.82
N PRO A 202 -50.24 -1.18 -25.90
CA PRO A 202 -51.52 -1.87 -25.91
C PRO A 202 -51.38 -3.23 -25.20
N TRP A 203 -51.41 -3.20 -23.86
CA TRP A 203 -51.10 -4.35 -23.00
C TRP A 203 -52.00 -5.55 -23.27
N GLU A 204 -53.30 -5.34 -23.39
CA GLU A 204 -54.30 -6.37 -23.60
C GLU A 204 -54.02 -7.15 -24.89
N ALA A 205 -53.74 -6.45 -25.99
CA ALA A 205 -53.43 -7.07 -27.27
C ALA A 205 -52.07 -7.78 -27.27
N ARG A 206 -51.07 -7.24 -26.56
CA ARG A 206 -49.69 -7.78 -26.53
C ARG A 206 -49.51 -8.94 -25.56
N LEU A 207 -50.38 -9.05 -24.57
CA LEU A 207 -50.35 -10.11 -23.56
C LEU A 207 -51.38 -11.22 -23.86
N LYS A 208 -52.35 -10.99 -24.75
CA LYS A 208 -53.32 -12.01 -25.15
C LYS A 208 -52.64 -13.27 -25.70
N GLY A 209 -53.03 -14.43 -25.19
CA GLY A 209 -52.52 -15.74 -25.63
C GLY A 209 -51.11 -16.08 -25.14
N LYS A 210 -50.49 -15.24 -24.30
CA LYS A 210 -49.20 -15.53 -23.67
C LYS A 210 -49.37 -16.25 -22.34
N THR A 211 -48.41 -17.09 -21.99
CA THR A 211 -48.28 -17.63 -20.63
C THR A 211 -47.88 -16.53 -19.65
N THR A 212 -48.01 -16.81 -18.34
CA THR A 212 -47.60 -15.90 -17.27
C THR A 212 -46.12 -15.50 -17.39
N GLU A 213 -45.24 -16.46 -17.67
CA GLU A 213 -43.79 -16.21 -17.78
C GLU A 213 -43.46 -15.34 -19.01
N GLU A 214 -44.10 -15.61 -20.15
CA GLU A 214 -43.92 -14.80 -21.37
C GLU A 214 -44.47 -13.39 -21.20
N SER A 215 -45.59 -13.26 -20.50
CA SER A 215 -46.20 -11.98 -20.15
C SER A 215 -45.28 -11.17 -19.24
N TRP A 216 -44.71 -11.80 -18.20
CA TRP A 216 -43.77 -11.16 -17.30
C TRP A 216 -42.48 -10.71 -18.00
N LYS A 217 -41.87 -11.58 -18.82
CA LYS A 217 -40.69 -11.22 -19.62
C LYS A 217 -40.97 -10.04 -20.54
N TYR A 218 -42.13 -10.04 -21.20
CA TYR A 218 -42.53 -8.95 -22.09
C TYR A 218 -42.75 -7.63 -21.32
N PHE A 219 -43.46 -7.68 -20.20
CA PHE A 219 -43.67 -6.53 -19.33
C PHE A 219 -42.34 -5.96 -18.82
N LYS A 220 -41.51 -6.81 -18.19
CA LYS A 220 -40.21 -6.43 -17.65
C LYS A 220 -39.31 -5.83 -18.74
N GLY A 221 -39.25 -6.45 -19.91
CA GLY A 221 -38.48 -5.93 -21.03
C GLY A 221 -38.96 -4.56 -21.52
N THR A 222 -40.28 -4.36 -21.58
CA THR A 222 -40.87 -3.09 -21.99
C THR A 222 -40.62 -1.98 -20.96
N LEU A 223 -40.77 -2.29 -19.68
CA LEU A 223 -40.48 -1.36 -18.59
C LEU A 223 -38.99 -0.96 -18.56
N LEU A 224 -38.08 -1.94 -18.68
CA LEU A 224 -36.64 -1.67 -18.70
C LEU A 224 -36.24 -0.80 -19.91
N ARG A 225 -36.87 -1.01 -21.08
CA ARG A 225 -36.63 -0.15 -22.25
C ARG A 225 -37.11 1.28 -22.01
N ALA A 226 -38.29 1.45 -21.42
CA ALA A 226 -38.82 2.77 -21.09
C ALA A 226 -37.93 3.48 -20.06
N GLN A 227 -37.51 2.77 -19.01
CA GLN A 227 -36.58 3.29 -17.99
C GLN A 227 -35.24 3.74 -18.58
N LYS A 228 -34.65 2.98 -19.51
CA LYS A 228 -33.40 3.37 -20.17
C LYS A 228 -33.52 4.66 -21.00
N GLN A 229 -34.73 4.99 -21.49
CA GLN A 229 -34.96 6.19 -22.27
C GLN A 229 -35.23 7.42 -21.41
N THR A 230 -35.79 7.24 -20.21
CA THR A 230 -36.28 8.36 -19.38
C THR A 230 -35.49 8.58 -18.10
N ILE A 231 -34.61 7.64 -17.73
CA ILE A 231 -33.81 7.73 -16.52
C ILE A 231 -32.33 7.76 -16.90
N PRO A 232 -31.64 8.90 -16.71
CA PRO A 232 -30.23 9.00 -17.04
C PRO A 232 -29.40 8.10 -16.13
N LEU A 233 -28.30 7.58 -16.66
CA LEU A 233 -27.32 6.85 -15.88
C LEU A 233 -26.44 7.83 -15.10
N CYS A 234 -26.20 7.55 -13.83
CA CYS A 234 -25.16 8.20 -13.06
C CYS A 234 -24.03 7.22 -12.74
N ARG A 235 -22.83 7.77 -12.71
CA ARG A 235 -21.66 7.06 -12.21
C ARG A 235 -21.70 7.13 -10.69
N LYS A 236 -21.75 5.96 -10.04
CA LYS A 236 -21.34 5.88 -8.64
C LYS A 236 -19.82 5.75 -8.62
N ASP A 237 -19.14 6.89 -8.47
CA ASP A 237 -17.77 6.84 -8.01
C ASP A 237 -17.77 6.20 -6.62
N ARG A 238 -17.05 5.09 -6.45
CA ARG A 238 -16.61 4.62 -5.13
C ARG A 238 -15.62 5.61 -4.48
N LYS A 239 -15.57 6.88 -4.90
CA LYS A 239 -14.84 7.95 -4.22
C LYS A 239 -15.57 8.28 -2.93
N TYR A 240 -15.39 7.40 -1.97
CA TYR A 240 -14.68 7.55 -0.73
C TYR A 240 -14.97 6.19 -0.09
N GLY A 241 -13.95 5.35 0.09
CA GLY A 241 -14.06 4.34 1.13
C GLY A 241 -14.57 5.08 2.36
N LYS A 242 -15.70 4.64 2.94
CA LYS A 242 -16.25 5.29 4.14
C LYS A 242 -15.07 5.55 5.05
N ARG A 243 -14.83 6.83 5.40
CA ARG A 243 -13.73 7.20 6.28
C ARG A 243 -13.75 6.22 7.46
N PRO A 244 -12.61 5.65 7.85
CA PRO A 244 -12.61 4.71 8.97
C PRO A 244 -13.37 5.36 10.14
N ALA A 245 -14.24 4.61 10.80
CA ALA A 245 -15.12 5.19 11.82
C ALA A 245 -14.36 5.85 12.99
N TRP A 246 -13.10 5.47 13.20
CA TRP A 246 -12.20 6.11 14.16
C TRP A 246 -11.66 7.48 13.70
N LEU A 247 -11.73 7.84 12.41
CA LEU A 247 -11.15 9.07 11.84
C LEU A 247 -12.14 10.24 11.96
N ASN A 248 -12.10 10.93 13.09
CA ASN A 248 -12.91 12.11 13.38
C ASN A 248 -12.22 13.44 12.98
N LYS A 249 -12.95 14.56 13.12
CA LYS A 249 -12.43 15.91 12.78
C LYS A 249 -11.23 16.33 13.64
N GLU A 250 -11.18 15.90 14.89
CA GLU A 250 -10.08 16.22 15.83
C GLU A 250 -8.77 15.56 15.39
N ILE A 251 -8.80 14.28 15.02
CA ILE A 251 -7.63 13.57 14.52
C ILE A 251 -7.13 14.17 13.20
N LEU A 252 -8.05 14.61 12.33
CA LEU A 252 -7.67 15.33 11.10
C LEU A 252 -6.97 16.66 11.42
N HIS A 253 -7.42 17.36 12.45
CA HIS A 253 -6.79 18.58 12.93
C HIS A 253 -5.40 18.30 13.50
N ASP A 254 -5.23 17.27 14.33
CA ASP A 254 -3.94 16.87 14.88
C ASP A 254 -2.96 16.40 13.79
N LEU A 255 -3.45 15.71 12.75
CA LEU A 255 -2.66 15.34 11.58
C LEU A 255 -2.16 16.58 10.80
N LYS A 256 -3.00 17.62 10.72
CA LYS A 256 -2.62 18.90 10.12
C LYS A 256 -1.57 19.62 10.97
N ILE A 257 -1.75 19.68 12.29
CA ILE A 257 -0.77 20.23 13.25
C ILE A 257 0.56 19.51 13.10
N LYS A 258 0.57 18.16 13.12
CA LYS A 258 1.80 17.37 12.93
C LYS A 258 2.53 17.76 11.64
N LYS A 259 1.78 17.91 10.53
CA LYS A 259 2.33 18.29 9.21
C LYS A 259 2.87 19.71 9.20
N GLU A 260 2.22 20.64 9.88
CA GLU A 260 2.66 22.03 10.02
C GLU A 260 3.88 22.16 10.93
N SER A 261 3.91 21.44 12.06
CA SER A 261 5.06 21.38 12.96
C SER A 261 6.30 20.81 12.26
N TYR A 262 6.15 19.82 11.39
CA TYR A 262 7.24 19.32 10.56
C TYR A 262 7.81 20.41 9.63
N LYS A 263 6.94 21.18 8.97
CA LYS A 263 7.37 22.30 8.11
C LYS A 263 8.10 23.38 8.90
N LYS A 264 7.56 23.76 10.06
CA LYS A 264 8.16 24.78 10.94
C LYS A 264 9.52 24.33 11.49
N TRP A 265 9.64 23.06 11.90
CA TRP A 265 10.90 22.48 12.32
C TRP A 265 11.95 22.50 11.20
N LYS A 266 11.57 22.12 9.97
CA LYS A 266 12.47 22.19 8.81
C LYS A 266 12.93 23.62 8.47
N LEU A 267 12.12 24.62 8.80
CA LEU A 267 12.45 26.04 8.64
C LEU A 267 13.19 26.65 9.85
N GLY A 268 13.52 25.85 10.87
CA GLY A 268 14.17 26.33 12.09
C GLY A 268 13.27 27.17 13.02
N GLN A 269 11.97 27.25 12.74
CA GLN A 269 10.98 28.02 13.50
C GLN A 269 10.39 27.25 14.68
N LEU A 270 10.78 26.00 14.86
CA LEU A 270 10.30 25.10 15.90
C LEU A 270 11.45 24.18 16.32
N THR A 271 11.57 23.90 17.62
CA THR A 271 12.56 22.96 18.11
C THR A 271 12.20 21.52 17.72
N LYS A 272 13.21 20.65 17.66
CA LYS A 272 13.00 19.23 17.34
C LYS A 272 12.10 18.54 18.39
N ASP A 273 12.16 18.97 19.64
CA ASP A 273 11.37 18.39 20.74
C ASP A 273 9.90 18.79 20.67
N GLU A 274 9.58 20.03 20.28
CA GLU A 274 8.21 20.46 20.04
C GLU A 274 7.57 19.69 18.85
N TYR A 275 8.32 19.42 17.78
CA TYR A 275 7.84 18.58 16.68
C TYR A 275 7.60 17.12 17.13
N ARG A 276 8.51 16.57 17.95
CA ARG A 276 8.37 15.23 18.52
C ARG A 276 7.16 15.15 19.44
N GLN A 277 6.88 16.18 20.23
CA GLN A 277 5.71 16.26 21.08
C GLN A 277 4.41 16.22 20.26
N ALA A 278 4.27 17.11 19.25
CA ALA A 278 3.10 17.12 18.37
C ALA A 278 2.89 15.76 17.65
N THR A 279 3.98 15.09 17.28
CA THR A 279 3.94 13.75 16.68
C THR A 279 3.47 12.68 17.67
N ARG A 280 3.97 12.70 18.91
CA ARG A 280 3.57 11.76 19.98
C ARG A 280 2.10 11.92 20.34
N GLU A 281 1.62 13.16 20.48
CA GLU A 281 0.23 13.47 20.81
C GLU A 281 -0.74 12.99 19.72
N CYS A 282 -0.44 13.31 18.45
CA CYS A 282 -1.21 12.84 17.30
C CYS A 282 -1.26 11.30 17.24
N ARG A 283 -0.11 10.62 17.41
CA ARG A 283 -0.03 9.14 17.46
C ARG A 283 -0.83 8.56 18.63
N GLY A 284 -0.79 9.19 19.81
CA GLY A 284 -1.54 8.77 20.99
C GLY A 284 -3.05 8.83 20.77
N LYS A 285 -3.55 9.92 20.19
CA LYS A 285 -4.98 10.09 19.89
C LYS A 285 -5.48 9.11 18.83
N ILE A 286 -4.68 8.84 17.78
CA ILE A 286 -5.01 7.82 16.78
C ILE A 286 -5.12 6.43 17.42
N ARG A 287 -4.16 6.04 18.28
CA ARG A 287 -4.22 4.75 18.98
C ARG A 287 -5.48 4.61 19.83
N LYS A 288 -5.80 5.63 20.62
CA LYS A 288 -7.03 5.64 21.46
C LYS A 288 -8.29 5.52 20.61
N ALA A 289 -8.38 6.26 19.50
CA ALA A 289 -9.56 6.25 18.65
C ALA A 289 -9.76 4.90 17.92
N LYS A 290 -8.67 4.25 17.48
CA LYS A 290 -8.72 2.90 16.91
C LYS A 290 -9.21 1.87 17.95
N ALA A 291 -8.61 1.87 19.14
CA ALA A 291 -8.99 0.96 20.23
C ALA A 291 -10.46 1.16 20.64
N GLN A 292 -10.92 2.41 20.78
CA GLN A 292 -12.33 2.71 21.07
C GLN A 292 -13.26 2.25 19.96
N ASN A 293 -12.85 2.37 18.70
CA ASN A 293 -13.65 1.90 17.57
C ASN A 293 -13.75 0.36 17.56
N GLU A 294 -12.67 -0.35 17.86
CA GLU A 294 -12.67 -1.82 18.02
C GLU A 294 -13.59 -2.27 19.15
N ILE A 295 -13.53 -1.62 20.32
CA ILE A 295 -14.43 -1.90 21.46
C ILE A 295 -15.89 -1.64 21.08
N LYS A 296 -16.18 -0.53 20.37
CA LYS A 296 -17.54 -0.21 19.90
C LYS A 296 -18.06 -1.24 18.91
N LEU A 297 -17.19 -1.73 18.02
CA LEU A 297 -17.55 -2.81 17.09
C LEU A 297 -17.83 -4.11 17.87
N ALA A 298 -16.94 -4.50 18.79
CA ALA A 298 -17.09 -5.71 19.61
C ALA A 298 -18.39 -5.71 20.44
N THR A 299 -18.75 -4.57 21.04
CA THR A 299 -19.95 -4.42 21.87
C THR A 299 -21.23 -4.22 21.04
N GLY A 300 -21.14 -3.57 19.87
CA GLY A 300 -22.26 -3.25 18.99
C GLY A 300 -22.77 -4.39 18.09
N ILE A 301 -22.00 -5.47 17.93
CA ILE A 301 -22.35 -6.64 17.09
C ILE A 301 -23.70 -7.27 17.49
N LYS A 302 -24.07 -7.20 18.79
CA LYS A 302 -25.35 -7.75 19.27
C LYS A 302 -26.57 -6.94 18.81
N GLY A 303 -26.44 -5.64 18.59
CA GLY A 303 -27.56 -4.73 18.24
C GLY A 303 -27.70 -4.42 16.75
N ASN A 304 -26.60 -4.46 15.99
CA ASN A 304 -26.64 -4.25 14.55
C ASN A 304 -25.56 -5.09 13.87
N LYS A 305 -25.92 -6.29 13.39
CA LYS A 305 -24.97 -7.20 12.74
C LYS A 305 -24.32 -6.61 11.47
N LYS A 306 -24.86 -5.51 10.90
CA LYS A 306 -24.33 -4.83 9.70
C LYS A 306 -23.23 -3.80 10.00
N THR A 307 -22.84 -3.55 11.25
CA THR A 307 -21.71 -2.65 11.54
C THR A 307 -20.34 -3.30 11.33
N PHE A 308 -20.30 -4.63 11.27
CA PHE A 308 -19.08 -5.40 11.01
C PHE A 308 -18.81 -5.62 9.50
N TYR A 309 -19.84 -5.55 8.66
CA TYR A 309 -19.80 -5.73 7.21
C TYR A 309 -19.84 -4.39 6.44
#